data_AF-A0A383CHY5-F1
#
_entry.id   AF-A0A383CHY5-F1
#
_cell.length_a   1.000
_cell.length_b   1.000
_cell.length_c   1.000
_cell.angle_alpha   90.00
_cell.angle_beta   90.00
_cell.angle_gamma   90.00
#
_symmetry.space_group_name_H-M   'P 1'
#
loop_
_entity.id
_entity.type
_entity.pdbx_description
1 polymer ?
#
loop_
_entity_poly.entity_id
_entity_poly.type
_entity_poly.pdbx_seq_one_letter_code
_entity_poly.pdbx_strand_id
1 'polypeptide(L)' 'VNIALFLQMAAEACPDRVALTHEGIHYSYAALYEAANKAAHRFSISDCEFVSVLD' A
#
# COMPACT_ATOMS: atom_id res chain seq x y z
N VAL A 1 12.60 11.56 -1.75
CA VAL A 1 11.14 11.68 -1.47
C VAL A 1 10.66 10.35 -0.93
N ASN A 2 9.98 10.31 0.23
CA ASN A 2 9.48 9.06 0.81
C ASN A 2 8.07 8.78 0.26
N ILE A 3 7.98 7.91 -0.74
CA ILE A 3 6.71 7.59 -1.40
C ILE A 3 5.69 6.93 -0.46
N ALA A 4 6.16 6.14 0.52
CA ALA A 4 5.29 5.48 1.49
C ALA A 4 4.59 6.47 2.43
N LEU A 5 5.24 7.59 2.74
CA LEU A 5 4.67 8.63 3.61
C LEU A 5 3.41 9.26 3.01
N PHE A 6 3.37 9.47 1.68
CA PHE A 6 2.19 10.03 1.03
C PHE A 6 0.98 9.09 1.09
N LEU A 7 1.22 7.78 0.95
CA LEU A 7 0.16 6.79 1.09
C LEU A 7 -0.42 6.78 2.51
N GLN A 8 0.46 6.82 3.52
CA GLN A 8 0.04 6.92 4.92
C GLN A 8 -0.79 8.18 5.17
N MET A 9 -0.29 9.35 4.77
CA MET A 9 -1.00 10.62 4.97
C MET A 9 -2.38 10.63 4.29
N ALA A 10 -2.51 10.04 3.10
CA ALA A 10 -3.78 9.94 2.41
C ALA A 10 -4.76 8.99 3.12
N ALA A 11 -4.27 7.86 3.64
CA ALA A 11 -5.06 6.91 4.43
C ALA A 11 -5.54 7.53 5.75
N GLU A 12 -4.74 8.38 6.39
CA GLU A 12 -5.11 9.09 7.61
C GLU A 12 -6.10 10.24 7.35
N ALA A 13 -5.85 11.05 6.31
CA ALA A 13 -6.65 12.25 6.04
C ALA A 13 -7.99 11.93 5.33
N CYS A 14 -8.02 10.90 4.48
CA CYS A 14 -9.16 10.56 3.62
C CYS A 14 -9.28 9.04 3.43
N PRO A 15 -9.55 8.26 4.50
CA PRO A 15 -9.47 6.79 4.48
C PRO A 15 -10.38 6.14 3.43
N ASP A 16 -11.59 6.65 3.24
CA ASP A 16 -12.61 6.07 2.35
C ASP A 16 -12.48 6.52 0.88
N ARG A 17 -11.61 7.48 0.58
CA ARG A 17 -11.43 7.96 -0.79
C ARG A 17 -10.78 6.87 -1.64
N VAL A 18 -11.29 6.66 -2.85
CA VAL A 18 -10.74 5.69 -3.81
C VAL A 18 -9.31 6.08 -4.18
N ALA A 19 -8.38 5.15 -3.97
CA ALA A 19 -6.95 5.30 -4.29
C ALA A 19 -6.58 4.56 -5.57
N LEU A 20 -7.18 3.39 -5.80
CA LEU A 20 -6.91 2.53 -6.96
C LEU A 20 -8.23 1.95 -7.48
N THR A 21 -8.39 1.90 -8.80
CA THR A 21 -9.46 1.15 -9.46
C THR A 21 -8.85 0.15 -10.42
N HIS A 22 -9.23 -1.12 -10.30
CA HIS A 22 -8.79 -2.19 -11.18
C HIS A 22 -9.98 -3.09 -11.53
N GLU A 23 -10.25 -3.29 -12.81
CA GLU A 23 -11.37 -4.10 -13.30
C GLU A 23 -12.74 -3.73 -12.68
N GLY A 24 -12.96 -2.43 -12.42
CA GLY A 24 -14.19 -1.94 -11.79
C GLY A 24 -14.24 -2.14 -10.26
N ILE A 25 -13.23 -2.75 -9.66
CA ILE A 25 -13.08 -2.85 -8.20
C ILE A 25 -12.36 -1.61 -7.69
N HIS A 26 -12.94 -0.97 -6.67
CA HIS A 26 -12.38 0.23 -6.04
C HIS A 26 -11.72 -0.14 -4.70
N TYR A 27 -10.49 0.32 -4.52
CA TYR A 27 -9.75 0.21 -3.26
C TYR A 27 -9.58 1.60 -2.66
N SER A 28 -9.97 1.77 -1.41
CA SER A 28 -9.78 3.01 -0.68
C SER A 28 -8.32 3.20 -0.26
N TYR A 29 -7.93 4.43 0.12
CA TYR A 29 -6.61 4.69 0.67
C TYR A 29 -6.33 3.85 1.93
N ALA A 30 -7.31 3.69 2.80
CA ALA A 30 -7.18 2.83 3.99
C ALA A 30 -6.91 1.36 3.60
N ALA A 31 -7.68 0.80 2.66
CA ALA A 31 -7.52 -0.57 2.22
C ALA A 31 -6.16 -0.80 1.53
N LEU A 32 -5.73 0.14 0.69
CA LEU A 32 -4.45 0.05 -0.01
C LEU A 32 -3.27 0.17 0.97
N TYR A 33 -3.34 1.06 1.95
CA TYR A 33 -2.31 1.20 2.98
C TYR A 33 -2.22 -0.03 3.89
N GLU A 34 -3.35 -0.60 4.29
CA GLU A 34 -3.39 -1.85 5.05
C GLU A 34 -2.76 -3.01 4.27
N ALA A 35 -3.09 -3.14 2.97
CA ALA A 35 -2.50 -4.16 2.10
C ALA A 35 -0.99 -3.98 1.93
N ALA A 36 -0.52 -2.74 1.75
CA ALA A 36 0.90 -2.42 1.65
C ALA A 36 1.66 -2.78 2.94
N ASN A 37 1.10 -2.47 4.11
CA ASN A 37 1.69 -2.83 5.41
C ASN A 37 1.73 -4.35 5.62
N LYS A 38 0.69 -5.09 5.20
CA LYS A 38 0.69 -6.56 5.24
C LYS A 38 1.79 -7.14 4.35
N ALA A 39 2.00 -6.58 3.15
CA ALA A 39 3.09 -7.00 2.27
C ALA A 39 4.47 -6.66 2.87
N ALA A 40 4.65 -5.43 3.37
CA ALA A 40 5.88 -4.99 4.02
C ALA A 40 6.26 -5.87 5.22
N HIS A 41 5.28 -6.25 6.06
CA HIS A 41 5.51 -7.16 7.18
C HIS A 41 5.99 -8.54 6.72
N ARG A 42 5.45 -9.07 5.62
CA ARG A 42 5.91 -10.35 5.04
C ARG A 42 7.35 -10.24 4.53
N PHE A 43 7.71 -9.14 3.89
CA PHE A 43 9.08 -8.90 3.44
C PHE A 43 10.05 -8.72 4.61
N SER A 44 9.63 -8.04 5.68
CA SER A 44 10.51 -7.79 6.83
C SER A 44 10.89 -9.07 7.59
N ILE A 45 10.12 -10.15 7.44
CA ILE A 45 10.38 -11.44 8.08
C ILE A 45 10.93 -12.50 7.12
N SER A 46 11.17 -12.15 5.85
CA SER A 46 11.65 -13.10 4.84
C SER A 46 13.18 -13.14 4.67
N ASP A 47 13.93 -12.48 5.56
CA ASP A 47 15.39 -12.27 5.49
C ASP A 47 15.89 -11.72 4.13
N CYS A 48 15.01 -11.11 3.35
CA CYS A 48 15.33 -10.55 2.05
C CYS A 48 15.74 -9.08 2.18
N GLU A 49 16.89 -8.72 1.61
CA GLU A 49 17.36 -7.31 1.59
C GLU A 49 16.65 -6.49 0.52
N PHE A 50 16.27 -7.12 -0.59
CA PHE A 50 15.62 -6.48 -1.74
C PHE A 50 14.41 -7.28 -2.20
N VAL A 51 13.41 -6.58 -2.73
CA VAL A 51 12.24 -7.16 -3.38
C VAL A 51 12.12 -6.60 -4.80
N SER A 52 11.62 -7.42 -5.72
CA SER A 52 11.30 -7.01 -7.09
C SER A 52 9.80 -7.13 -7.33
N VAL A 53 9.26 -6.18 -8.09
CA VAL A 53 7.88 -6.24 -8.59
C VAL A 53 7.93 -6.91 -9.96
N LEU A 54 7.14 -7.96 -10.14
CA LEU A 54 6.98 -8.64 -11.42
C LEU A 54 5.66 -8.16 -12.05
N ASP A 55 5.69 -7.82 -13.33
CA ASP A 55 4.55 -7.39 -14.13
C ASP A 55 3.99 -8.51 -15.02
#